data_AF-B2UDQ8-F1
#
_entry.id   AF-B2UDQ8-F1
#
_cell.length_a   1.000
_cell.length_b   1.000
_cell.length_c   1.000
_cell.angle_alpha   90.00
_cell.angle_beta   90.00
_cell.angle_gamma   90.00
#
_symmetry.space_group_name_H-M   'P 1'
#
loop_
_entity.id
_entity.type
_entity.pdbx_description
1 polymer ?
#
loop_
_entity_poly.entity_id
_entity_poly.type
_entity_poly.pdbx_seq_one_letter_code
_entity_poly.pdbx_strand_id
1 'polypeptide(L)'
;MSMSVPELKWAFPIDPAYSWFESFADQFASPDVVFIVDIEDDKPNAYAFSSPHLSELTTAAEIWARATSLKAVLDGAFYLLHGRDFRPFRLHDLVNLNDDRRYGMLVDEYEVIAAPFSDTSGNWISSWSSLRSPFRNFTSAMLWLAREDDKSKGLLQFLGFQGCTWIALYALLDFMKTGGLSVKEIATLSGSSEAEIKRFTHTANNFSAIGPLCRHGELGHQPPVNPMRLSEAAAIVLPAARKFLAKRVSDLGLQLCWEKGKK
;
A
#
# COMPACT_ATOMS: atom_id res chain seq x y z
N MET A 1 -1.13 18.59 27.10
CA MET A 1 0.18 17.91 27.06
C MET A 1 0.41 17.48 25.62
N SER A 2 1.45 17.96 24.95
CA SER A 2 1.86 17.43 23.64
C SER A 2 2.30 15.98 23.88
N MET A 3 1.61 15.02 23.29
CA MET A 3 2.04 13.62 23.35
C MET A 3 3.18 13.44 22.35
N SER A 4 4.34 12.99 22.82
CA SER A 4 5.45 12.58 21.96
C SER A 4 5.02 11.39 21.09
N VAL A 5 5.76 11.14 20.01
CA VAL A 5 5.59 9.92 19.20
C VAL A 5 5.70 8.70 20.13
N PRO A 6 4.77 7.74 20.11
CA PRO A 6 4.85 6.55 20.94
C PRO A 6 6.16 5.82 20.70
N GLU A 7 6.77 5.33 21.77
CA GLU A 7 7.88 4.40 21.64
C GLU A 7 7.43 3.15 20.88
N LEU A 8 8.30 2.66 20.00
CA LEU A 8 8.04 1.44 19.24
C LEU A 8 8.14 0.26 20.20
N LYS A 9 7.04 -0.51 20.30
CA LYS A 9 7.00 -1.71 21.16
C LYS A 9 7.14 -3.01 20.38
N TRP A 10 6.73 -3.01 19.12
CA TRP A 10 6.58 -4.21 18.30
C TRP A 10 7.27 -4.05 16.97
N ALA A 11 7.98 -5.07 16.52
CA ALA A 11 8.61 -5.09 15.21
C ALA A 11 8.52 -6.48 14.56
N PHE A 12 8.66 -6.49 13.25
CA PHE A 12 8.72 -7.68 12.43
C PHE A 12 10.03 -7.63 11.65
N PRO A 13 10.96 -8.57 11.85
CA PRO A 13 12.09 -8.73 10.94
C PRO A 13 11.58 -8.93 9.51
N ILE A 14 12.28 -8.38 8.53
CA ILE A 14 11.91 -8.45 7.12
C ILE A 14 13.15 -8.71 6.26
N ASP A 15 12.95 -9.39 5.13
CA ASP A 15 13.97 -9.60 4.10
C ASP A 15 13.58 -8.85 2.80
N PRO A 16 13.87 -7.54 2.72
CA PRO A 16 13.52 -6.76 1.54
C PRO A 16 14.49 -7.01 0.38
N ALA A 17 14.09 -6.60 -0.81
CA ALA A 17 14.97 -6.65 -1.98
C ALA A 17 16.13 -5.64 -1.82
N TYR A 18 17.35 -6.16 -1.62
CA TYR A 18 18.55 -5.39 -1.30
C TYR A 18 18.91 -4.28 -2.30
N SER A 19 18.54 -4.39 -3.59
CA SER A 19 19.02 -3.47 -4.63
C SER A 19 18.52 -2.03 -4.51
N TRP A 20 17.44 -1.77 -3.78
CA TRP A 20 16.87 -0.42 -3.61
C TRP A 20 16.47 -0.10 -2.17
N PHE A 21 16.33 -1.10 -1.31
CA PHE A 21 15.69 -0.91 -0.01
C PHE A 21 16.53 -0.09 0.97
N GLU A 22 17.85 -0.24 0.97
CA GLU A 22 18.76 0.53 1.83
C GLU A 22 18.57 2.04 1.62
N SER A 23 18.73 2.50 0.38
CA SER A 23 18.53 3.91 0.03
C SER A 23 17.11 4.41 0.32
N PHE A 24 16.11 3.53 0.21
CA PHE A 24 14.75 3.86 0.58
C PHE A 24 14.60 4.01 2.10
N ALA A 25 15.08 3.05 2.90
CA ALA A 25 14.97 3.05 4.35
C ALA A 25 15.63 4.30 4.97
N ASP A 26 16.79 4.69 4.45
CA ASP A 26 17.52 5.90 4.89
C ASP A 26 16.73 7.21 4.67
N GLN A 27 15.98 7.26 3.57
CA GLN A 27 15.25 8.47 3.15
C GLN A 27 13.78 8.46 3.59
N PHE A 28 13.26 7.28 3.91
CA PHE A 28 11.86 7.10 4.26
C PHE A 28 11.56 7.74 5.61
N ALA A 29 10.55 8.61 5.61
CA ALA A 29 10.06 9.23 6.82
C ALA A 29 8.54 9.23 6.79
N SER A 30 7.94 8.57 7.77
CA SER A 30 6.49 8.49 7.95
C SER A 30 6.18 8.47 9.45
N PRO A 31 5.05 9.05 9.89
CA PRO A 31 4.55 8.85 11.25
C PRO A 31 3.90 7.47 11.43
N ASP A 32 3.63 6.76 10.32
CA ASP A 32 2.82 5.55 10.32
C ASP A 32 3.65 4.28 10.28
N VAL A 33 4.81 4.31 9.62
CA VAL A 33 5.68 3.15 9.44
C VAL A 33 7.11 3.58 9.73
N VAL A 34 7.84 2.72 10.42
CA VAL A 34 9.26 2.86 10.70
C VAL A 34 9.98 1.61 10.23
N PHE A 35 11.11 1.80 9.56
CA PHE A 35 12.05 0.73 9.30
C PHE A 35 13.22 0.89 10.26
N ILE A 36 13.41 -0.12 11.12
CA ILE A 36 14.57 -0.22 11.99
C ILE A 36 15.68 -0.86 11.16
N VAL A 37 16.84 -0.23 11.13
CA VAL A 37 18.03 -0.72 10.44
C VAL A 37 19.02 -1.17 11.51
N ASP A 38 19.40 -2.44 11.45
CA ASP A 38 20.45 -3.01 12.26
C ASP A 38 21.70 -3.17 11.40
N ILE A 39 22.78 -2.48 11.81
CA ILE A 39 24.03 -2.36 11.06
C ILE A 39 25.10 -3.14 11.83
N GLU A 40 25.65 -4.16 11.19
CA GLU A 40 26.81 -4.90 11.68
C GLU A 40 27.95 -4.77 10.68
N ASP A 41 29.17 -4.46 11.16
CA ASP A 41 30.33 -4.16 10.30
C ASP A 41 30.67 -5.27 9.28
N ASP A 42 30.33 -6.53 9.58
CA ASP A 42 30.70 -7.72 8.77
C ASP A 42 29.50 -8.41 8.10
N LYS A 43 28.30 -7.81 8.10
CA LYS A 43 27.10 -8.41 7.50
C LYS A 43 26.25 -7.39 6.74
N PRO A 44 25.43 -7.83 5.76
CA PRO A 44 24.40 -6.98 5.20
C PRO A 44 23.47 -6.44 6.29
N ASN A 45 23.04 -5.19 6.16
CA ASN A 45 22.08 -4.57 7.08
C ASN A 45 20.83 -5.47 7.22
N ALA A 46 20.41 -5.71 8.45
CA ALA A 46 19.14 -6.33 8.74
C ALA A 46 18.06 -5.25 8.93
N TYR A 47 16.83 -5.57 8.54
CA TYR A 47 15.73 -4.62 8.58
C TYR A 47 14.57 -5.19 9.38
N ALA A 48 13.88 -4.32 10.11
CA ALA A 48 12.61 -4.65 10.72
C ALA A 48 11.55 -3.60 10.40
N PHE A 49 10.35 -4.06 10.08
CA PHE A 49 9.14 -3.24 9.94
C PHE A 49 8.52 -3.01 11.33
N SER A 50 8.25 -1.76 11.67
CA SER A 50 7.58 -1.38 12.90
C SER A 50 6.62 -0.21 12.67
N SER A 51 5.78 0.08 13.64
CA SER A 51 4.84 1.19 13.59
C SER A 51 4.37 1.60 14.99
N PRO A 52 4.24 2.92 15.26
CA PRO A 52 3.59 3.41 16.48
C PRO A 52 2.13 2.94 16.62
N HIS A 53 1.46 2.65 15.50
CA HIS A 53 0.08 2.14 15.49
C HIS A 53 -0.05 0.75 16.11
N LEU A 54 1.06 0.04 16.32
CA LEU A 54 1.07 -1.27 16.97
C LEU A 54 1.26 -1.16 18.49
N SER A 55 1.84 -0.07 18.99
CA SER A 55 2.31 0.01 20.39
C SER A 55 1.20 -0.08 21.44
N GLU A 56 -0.02 0.35 21.08
CA GLU A 56 -1.20 0.24 21.95
C GLU A 56 -1.74 -1.20 22.07
N LEU A 57 -1.37 -2.10 21.15
CA LEU A 57 -1.87 -3.46 21.11
C LEU A 57 -1.11 -4.37 22.07
N THR A 58 -1.82 -5.38 22.56
CA THR A 58 -1.33 -6.28 23.61
C THR A 58 -1.28 -7.74 23.19
N THR A 59 -2.18 -8.16 22.31
CA THR A 59 -2.23 -9.55 21.83
C THR A 59 -1.51 -9.69 20.51
N ALA A 60 -0.78 -10.79 20.33
CA ALA A 60 -0.06 -11.07 19.08
C ALA A 60 -1.02 -11.08 17.86
N ALA A 61 -2.23 -11.61 18.02
CA ALA A 61 -3.24 -11.65 16.96
C ALA A 61 -3.65 -10.27 16.47
N GLU A 62 -3.96 -9.33 17.38
CA GLU A 62 -4.31 -7.95 17.01
C GLU A 62 -3.13 -7.24 16.33
N ILE A 63 -1.91 -7.45 16.83
CA ILE A 63 -0.69 -6.85 16.29
C ILE A 63 -0.46 -7.34 14.86
N TRP A 64 -0.57 -8.66 14.63
CA TRP A 64 -0.47 -9.27 13.31
C TRP A 64 -1.55 -8.75 12.35
N ALA A 65 -2.81 -8.68 12.78
CA ALA A 65 -3.90 -8.20 11.95
C ALA A 65 -3.71 -6.74 11.52
N ARG A 66 -3.33 -5.85 12.46
CA ARG A 66 -3.05 -4.45 12.14
C ARG A 66 -1.80 -4.29 11.29
N ALA A 67 -0.73 -5.02 11.59
CA ALA A 67 0.51 -4.97 10.81
C ALA A 67 0.28 -5.44 9.36
N THR A 68 -0.49 -6.51 9.17
CA THR A 68 -0.90 -7.01 7.83
C THR A 68 -1.68 -5.94 7.08
N SER A 69 -2.65 -5.31 7.74
CA SER A 69 -3.48 -4.25 7.15
C SER A 69 -2.67 -3.01 6.76
N LEU A 70 -1.76 -2.57 7.63
CA LEU A 70 -0.87 -1.43 7.39
C LEU A 70 0.15 -1.72 6.29
N LYS A 71 0.73 -2.93 6.30
CA LYS A 71 1.63 -3.40 5.25
C LYS A 71 0.93 -3.47 3.89
N ALA A 72 -0.33 -3.89 3.84
CA ALA A 72 -1.10 -3.88 2.60
C ALA A 72 -1.23 -2.46 2.01
N VAL A 73 -1.43 -1.42 2.84
CA VAL A 73 -1.39 -0.03 2.33
C VAL A 73 -0.02 0.31 1.75
N LEU A 74 1.05 -0.03 2.49
CA LEU A 74 2.43 0.26 2.13
C LEU A 74 2.86 -0.44 0.83
N ASP A 75 2.59 -1.74 0.70
CA ASP A 75 2.86 -2.53 -0.50
C ASP A 75 2.06 -2.00 -1.70
N GLY A 76 0.82 -1.55 -1.49
CA GLY A 76 0.03 -0.90 -2.53
C GLY A 76 0.75 0.35 -3.07
N ALA A 77 1.30 1.17 -2.18
CA ALA A 77 2.09 2.33 -2.56
C ALA A 77 3.37 1.92 -3.32
N PHE A 78 4.06 0.87 -2.88
CA PHE A 78 5.24 0.35 -3.59
C PHE A 78 4.91 -0.19 -4.98
N TYR A 79 3.81 -0.92 -5.15
CA TYR A 79 3.35 -1.38 -6.46
C TYR A 79 3.06 -0.20 -7.41
N LEU A 80 2.50 0.90 -6.91
CA LEU A 80 2.29 2.10 -7.72
C LEU A 80 3.60 2.84 -8.05
N LEU A 81 4.62 2.73 -7.20
CA LEU A 81 5.91 3.38 -7.39
C LEU A 81 6.83 2.59 -8.34
N HIS A 82 6.95 1.28 -8.11
CA HIS A 82 7.90 0.38 -8.77
C HIS A 82 7.25 -0.51 -9.83
N GLY A 83 5.92 -0.48 -9.95
CA GLY A 83 5.19 -1.29 -10.92
C GLY A 83 5.12 -2.76 -10.54
N ARG A 84 4.81 -3.60 -11.54
CA ARG A 84 4.60 -5.05 -11.37
C ARG A 84 5.83 -5.83 -10.89
N ASP A 85 7.02 -5.25 -11.05
CA ASP A 85 8.28 -5.90 -10.71
C ASP A 85 8.63 -5.75 -9.22
N PHE A 86 7.86 -4.95 -8.48
CA PHE A 86 7.92 -4.96 -7.02
C PHE A 86 7.69 -6.38 -6.47
N ARG A 87 8.50 -6.72 -5.48
CA ARG A 87 8.40 -7.97 -4.73
C ARG A 87 8.20 -7.60 -3.25
N PRO A 88 6.99 -7.81 -2.69
CA PRO A 88 6.73 -7.53 -1.29
C PRO A 88 7.65 -8.36 -0.39
N PHE A 89 8.18 -7.74 0.66
CA PHE A 89 8.86 -8.47 1.73
C PHE A 89 7.83 -9.22 2.58
N ARG A 90 8.28 -10.24 3.32
CA ARG A 90 7.44 -10.95 4.31
C ARG A 90 7.65 -10.34 5.68
N LEU A 91 6.61 -10.37 6.52
CA LEU A 91 6.76 -10.15 7.95
C LEU A 91 7.13 -11.50 8.57
N HIS A 92 8.25 -11.56 9.29
CA HIS A 92 8.67 -12.74 10.06
C HIS A 92 8.02 -12.73 11.45
N ASP A 93 8.59 -13.45 12.41
CA ASP A 93 8.07 -13.49 13.78
C ASP A 93 7.92 -12.08 14.38
N LEU A 94 6.84 -11.91 15.16
CA LEU A 94 6.62 -10.68 15.91
C LEU A 94 7.62 -10.62 17.07
N VAL A 95 8.36 -9.52 17.18
CA VAL A 95 9.33 -9.27 18.24
C VAL A 95 8.85 -8.13 19.14
N ASN A 96 8.89 -8.33 20.45
CA ASN A 96 8.73 -7.27 21.44
C ASN A 96 10.08 -6.55 21.61
N LEU A 97 10.14 -5.26 21.27
CA LEU A 97 11.37 -4.48 21.33
C LEU A 97 11.84 -4.19 22.76
N ASN A 98 10.98 -4.33 23.76
CA ASN A 98 11.32 -4.04 25.15
C ASN A 98 12.05 -5.18 25.86
N ASP A 99 11.79 -6.44 25.46
CA ASP A 99 12.30 -7.63 26.13
C ASP A 99 12.80 -8.74 25.18
N ASP A 100 12.86 -8.44 23.87
CA ASP A 100 13.30 -9.31 22.78
C ASP A 100 12.54 -10.65 22.68
N ARG A 101 11.35 -10.74 23.31
CA ARG A 101 10.50 -11.93 23.18
C ARG A 101 9.92 -12.03 21.78
N ARG A 102 9.98 -13.24 21.24
CA ARG A 102 9.46 -13.58 19.91
C ARG A 102 8.15 -14.34 20.02
N TYR A 103 7.20 -13.93 19.20
CA TYR A 103 5.88 -14.53 19.07
C TYR A 103 5.78 -15.08 17.66
N GLY A 104 5.81 -16.41 17.57
CA GLY A 104 5.70 -17.12 16.29
C GLY A 104 4.45 -16.73 15.53
N MET A 105 4.57 -16.81 14.21
CA MET A 105 3.50 -16.54 13.26
C MET A 105 2.23 -17.38 13.56
N LEU A 106 1.06 -16.74 13.55
CA LEU A 106 -0.22 -17.46 13.43
C LEU A 106 -0.31 -17.96 11.98
N VAL A 107 -0.33 -19.28 11.80
CA VAL A 107 -0.27 -19.91 10.48
C VAL A 107 -1.53 -19.57 9.65
N ASP A 108 -1.31 -19.10 8.42
CA ASP A 108 -2.22 -19.10 7.25
C ASP A 108 -3.58 -18.37 7.28
N GLU A 109 -3.87 -17.55 8.28
CA GLU A 109 -5.12 -16.75 8.33
C GLU A 109 -4.85 -15.25 8.22
N TYR A 110 -4.24 -14.82 7.11
CA TYR A 110 -4.02 -13.40 6.84
C TYR A 110 -5.25 -12.74 6.24
N GLU A 111 -5.90 -11.91 7.02
CA GLU A 111 -7.01 -11.09 6.57
C GLU A 111 -6.72 -9.59 6.76
N VAL A 112 -7.06 -8.79 5.76
CA VAL A 112 -7.02 -7.32 5.84
C VAL A 112 -8.36 -6.82 6.41
N ILE A 113 -8.63 -7.19 7.67
CA ILE A 113 -9.89 -6.86 8.37
C ILE A 113 -9.72 -5.80 9.45
N ALA A 114 -8.52 -5.69 10.03
CA ALA A 114 -8.23 -4.69 11.06
C ALA A 114 -8.02 -3.31 10.44
N ALA A 115 -8.35 -2.25 11.19
CA ALA A 115 -7.97 -0.90 10.82
C ALA A 115 -6.42 -0.77 10.81
N PRO A 116 -5.81 -0.26 9.71
CA PRO A 116 -4.35 -0.17 9.59
C PRO A 116 -3.74 0.91 10.50
N PHE A 117 -4.55 1.89 10.91
CA PHE A 117 -4.13 3.02 11.73
C PHE A 117 -4.89 3.00 13.06
N SER A 118 -4.23 3.42 14.13
CA SER A 118 -4.88 3.61 15.43
C SER A 118 -5.84 4.80 15.40
N ASP A 119 -6.99 4.66 16.04
CA ASP A 119 -7.99 5.72 16.21
C ASP A 119 -7.44 6.90 17.04
N THR A 120 -6.40 6.66 17.84
CA THR A 120 -5.76 7.70 18.67
C THR A 120 -4.58 8.38 17.98
N SER A 121 -4.29 8.02 16.72
CA SER A 121 -3.10 8.47 16.00
C SER A 121 -2.98 9.98 15.78
N GLY A 122 -4.10 10.69 15.71
CA GLY A 122 -4.11 12.15 15.64
C GLY A 122 -3.31 12.82 16.77
N ASN A 123 -3.24 12.17 17.94
CA ASN A 123 -2.56 12.70 19.12
C ASN A 123 -1.05 12.85 18.93
N TRP A 124 -0.38 11.88 18.29
CA TRP A 124 1.07 11.94 18.08
C TRP A 124 1.48 12.40 16.68
N ILE A 125 0.61 12.23 15.68
CA ILE A 125 0.87 12.72 14.33
C ILE A 125 1.05 14.24 14.35
N SER A 126 0.31 14.96 15.19
CA SER A 126 0.49 16.41 15.37
C SER A 126 1.89 16.78 15.89
N SER A 127 2.46 15.97 16.78
CA SER A 127 3.84 16.16 17.26
C SER A 127 4.88 15.77 16.19
N TRP A 128 4.63 14.71 15.41
CA TRP A 128 5.51 14.27 14.32
C TRP A 128 5.54 15.23 13.13
N SER A 129 4.39 15.82 12.78
CA SER A 129 4.20 16.66 11.58
C SER A 129 5.11 17.91 11.55
N SER A 130 5.64 18.31 12.71
CA SER A 130 6.64 19.37 12.86
C SER A 130 8.01 19.03 12.25
N LEU A 131 8.37 17.73 12.19
CA LEU A 131 9.74 17.28 11.89
C LEU A 131 10.01 17.10 10.38
N ARG A 132 9.10 16.44 9.64
CA ARG A 132 9.27 16.15 8.20
C ARG A 132 7.93 16.15 7.46
N SER A 133 7.93 16.54 6.19
CA SER A 133 6.73 16.49 5.36
C SER A 133 6.46 15.06 4.87
N PRO A 134 5.27 14.49 5.10
CA PRO A 134 4.89 13.20 4.54
C PRO A 134 4.79 13.27 3.01
N PHE A 135 4.64 14.47 2.43
CA PHE A 135 4.49 14.68 0.99
C PHE A 135 5.82 14.76 0.21
N ARG A 136 6.97 14.65 0.90
CA ARG A 136 8.30 14.59 0.24
C ARG A 136 8.58 13.25 -0.44
N ASN A 137 7.97 12.18 0.05
CA ASN A 137 8.13 10.83 -0.50
C ASN A 137 6.75 10.31 -0.93
N PHE A 138 6.67 9.71 -2.11
CA PHE A 138 5.41 9.18 -2.65
C PHE A 138 4.77 8.17 -1.70
N THR A 139 5.55 7.23 -1.16
CA THR A 139 5.07 6.18 -0.26
C THR A 139 4.51 6.76 1.05
N SER A 140 5.21 7.72 1.66
CA SER A 140 4.73 8.43 2.85
C SER A 140 3.47 9.24 2.58
N ALA A 141 3.35 9.86 1.39
CA ALA A 141 2.15 10.59 0.99
C ALA A 141 0.94 9.66 0.82
N MET A 142 1.15 8.44 0.32
CA MET A 142 0.09 7.44 0.18
C MET A 142 -0.38 6.90 1.53
N LEU A 143 0.53 6.65 2.48
CA LEU A 143 0.17 6.32 3.86
C LEU A 143 -0.66 7.43 4.49
N TRP A 144 -0.25 8.69 4.32
CA TRP A 144 -1.00 9.85 4.82
C TRP A 144 -2.40 9.91 4.18
N LEU A 145 -2.49 9.80 2.85
CA LEU A 145 -3.77 9.82 2.13
C LEU A 145 -4.71 8.68 2.59
N ALA A 146 -4.17 7.49 2.83
CA ALA A 146 -4.96 6.34 3.27
C ALA A 146 -5.59 6.53 4.66
N ARG A 147 -5.09 7.43 5.49
CA ARG A 147 -5.75 7.79 6.76
C ARG A 147 -6.96 8.69 6.56
N GLU A 148 -6.84 9.61 5.61
CA GLU A 148 -7.82 10.68 5.39
C GLU A 148 -8.91 10.29 4.38
N ASP A 149 -8.68 9.24 3.58
CA ASP A 149 -9.57 8.82 2.52
C ASP A 149 -9.73 7.29 2.43
N ASP A 150 -10.88 6.80 2.88
CA ASP A 150 -11.22 5.37 2.86
C ASP A 150 -11.17 4.74 1.47
N LYS A 151 -11.48 5.51 0.42
CA LYS A 151 -11.39 5.00 -0.97
C LYS A 151 -9.94 4.75 -1.38
N SER A 152 -9.06 5.71 -1.10
CA SER A 152 -7.62 5.57 -1.35
C SER A 152 -7.02 4.45 -0.49
N LYS A 153 -7.44 4.34 0.77
CA LYS A 153 -7.08 3.24 1.67
C LYS A 153 -7.43 1.88 1.08
N GLY A 154 -8.70 1.70 0.69
CA GLY A 154 -9.18 0.46 0.10
C GLY A 154 -8.45 0.10 -1.20
N LEU A 155 -8.21 1.09 -2.07
CA LEU A 155 -7.45 0.89 -3.30
C LEU A 155 -6.02 0.39 -3.01
N LEU A 156 -5.31 1.05 -2.09
CA LEU A 156 -3.94 0.69 -1.72
C LEU A 156 -3.89 -0.69 -1.05
N GLN A 157 -4.76 -0.96 -0.08
CA GLN A 157 -4.85 -2.26 0.59
C GLN A 157 -5.14 -3.39 -0.39
N PHE A 158 -6.08 -3.20 -1.31
CA PHE A 158 -6.43 -4.22 -2.29
C PHE A 158 -5.22 -4.56 -3.17
N LEU A 159 -4.52 -3.55 -3.70
CA LEU A 159 -3.34 -3.73 -4.52
C LEU A 159 -2.17 -4.34 -3.74
N GLY A 160 -1.90 -3.88 -2.52
CA GLY A 160 -0.78 -4.39 -1.73
C GLY A 160 -0.99 -5.82 -1.27
N PHE A 161 -2.22 -6.20 -0.92
CA PHE A 161 -2.54 -7.56 -0.49
C PHE A 161 -2.61 -8.54 -1.65
N GLN A 162 -3.28 -8.18 -2.75
CA GLN A 162 -3.45 -9.06 -3.91
C GLN A 162 -2.26 -9.05 -4.87
N GLY A 163 -1.39 -8.04 -4.77
CA GLY A 163 -0.33 -7.78 -5.73
C GLY A 163 -0.86 -7.36 -7.11
N CYS A 164 0.03 -7.34 -8.10
CA CYS A 164 -0.31 -6.93 -9.47
C CYS A 164 -0.96 -8.07 -10.29
N THR A 165 -2.18 -8.47 -9.92
CA THR A 165 -2.98 -9.52 -10.60
C THR A 165 -4.11 -8.93 -11.45
N TRP A 166 -4.72 -9.73 -12.33
CA TRP A 166 -5.90 -9.30 -13.10
C TRP A 166 -7.04 -8.81 -12.21
N ILE A 167 -7.28 -9.51 -11.10
CA ILE A 167 -8.31 -9.17 -10.11
C ILE A 167 -7.98 -7.81 -9.47
N ALA A 168 -6.74 -7.60 -9.05
CA ALA A 168 -6.30 -6.33 -8.46
C ALA A 168 -6.40 -5.15 -9.43
N LEU A 169 -5.91 -5.32 -10.66
CA LEU A 169 -5.99 -4.28 -11.69
C LEU A 169 -7.44 -3.93 -12.05
N TYR A 170 -8.33 -4.92 -12.04
CA TYR A 170 -9.75 -4.64 -12.29
C TYR A 170 -10.37 -3.89 -11.10
N ALA A 171 -10.07 -4.32 -9.88
CA ALA A 171 -10.54 -3.64 -8.67
C ALA A 171 -10.06 -2.18 -8.59
N LEU A 172 -8.80 -1.91 -8.98
CA LEU A 172 -8.26 -0.56 -9.11
C LEU A 172 -9.11 0.31 -10.06
N LEU A 173 -9.55 -0.26 -11.19
CA LEU A 173 -10.46 0.43 -12.12
C LEU A 173 -11.81 0.76 -11.46
N ASP A 174 -12.37 -0.17 -10.69
CA ASP A 174 -13.63 0.03 -9.97
C ASP A 174 -13.49 1.07 -8.84
N PHE A 175 -12.37 1.08 -8.11
CA PHE A 175 -12.06 2.12 -7.12
C PHE A 175 -11.95 3.52 -7.77
N MET A 176 -11.30 3.63 -8.93
CA MET A 176 -11.22 4.91 -9.65
C MET A 176 -12.60 5.39 -10.12
N LYS A 177 -13.45 4.49 -10.63
CA LYS A 177 -14.82 4.82 -11.06
C LYS A 177 -15.71 5.24 -9.90
N THR A 178 -15.70 4.50 -8.80
CA THR A 178 -16.43 4.86 -7.57
C THR A 178 -15.82 6.11 -6.89
N GLY A 179 -14.57 6.43 -7.21
CA GLY A 179 -13.90 7.70 -6.93
C GLY A 179 -14.33 8.88 -7.80
N GLY A 180 -15.22 8.66 -8.77
CA GLY A 180 -15.80 9.70 -9.62
C GLY A 180 -15.19 9.82 -11.02
N LEU A 181 -14.22 8.96 -11.39
CA LEU A 181 -13.64 9.00 -12.73
C LEU A 181 -14.49 8.24 -13.76
N SER A 182 -14.73 8.88 -14.89
CA SER A 182 -15.23 8.21 -16.09
C SER A 182 -14.16 7.36 -16.77
N VAL A 183 -14.58 6.43 -17.65
CA VAL A 183 -13.64 5.62 -18.46
C VAL A 183 -12.73 6.51 -19.31
N LYS A 184 -13.25 7.62 -19.83
CA LYS A 184 -12.49 8.60 -20.61
C LYS A 184 -11.40 9.28 -19.79
N GLU A 185 -11.71 9.66 -18.55
CA GLU A 185 -10.73 10.25 -17.64
C GLU A 185 -9.65 9.24 -17.25
N ILE A 186 -10.02 7.99 -16.98
CA ILE A 186 -9.05 6.92 -16.69
C ILE A 186 -8.13 6.66 -17.89
N ALA A 187 -8.68 6.62 -19.10
CA ALA A 187 -7.91 6.52 -20.35
C ALA A 187 -6.92 7.70 -20.48
N THR A 188 -7.38 8.92 -20.19
CA THR A 188 -6.54 10.13 -20.20
C THR A 188 -5.40 10.04 -19.17
N LEU A 189 -5.71 9.63 -17.93
CA LEU A 189 -4.71 9.48 -16.86
C LEU A 189 -3.67 8.39 -17.19
N SER A 190 -4.10 7.28 -17.78
CA SER A 190 -3.18 6.21 -18.22
C SER A 190 -2.39 6.55 -19.49
N GLY A 191 -2.73 7.62 -20.20
CA GLY A 191 -2.14 7.91 -21.52
C GLY A 191 -2.53 6.87 -22.58
N SER A 192 -3.71 6.26 -22.43
CA SER A 192 -4.25 5.20 -23.29
C SER A 192 -5.59 5.60 -23.90
N SER A 193 -6.16 4.73 -24.75
CA SER A 193 -7.49 4.95 -25.33
C SER A 193 -8.60 4.27 -24.52
N GLU A 194 -9.84 4.72 -24.66
CA GLU A 194 -11.00 4.02 -24.09
C GLU A 194 -11.14 2.59 -24.64
N ALA A 195 -10.70 2.34 -25.87
CA ALA A 195 -10.69 1.01 -26.47
C ALA A 195 -9.73 0.07 -25.74
N GLU A 196 -8.57 0.56 -25.28
CA GLU A 196 -7.63 -0.22 -24.47
C GLU A 196 -8.21 -0.55 -23.09
N ILE A 197 -8.89 0.40 -22.44
CA ILE A 197 -9.59 0.13 -21.18
C ILE A 197 -10.69 -0.92 -21.38
N LYS A 198 -11.45 -0.85 -22.48
CA LYS A 198 -12.46 -1.86 -22.83
C LYS A 198 -11.81 -3.22 -23.07
N ARG A 199 -10.72 -3.29 -23.85
CA ARG A 199 -9.95 -4.53 -24.10
C ARG A 199 -9.44 -5.15 -22.82
N PHE A 200 -8.92 -4.33 -21.91
CA PHE A 200 -8.52 -4.74 -20.55
C PHE A 200 -9.70 -5.39 -19.82
N THR A 201 -10.83 -4.69 -19.67
CA THR A 201 -11.98 -5.21 -18.93
C THR A 201 -12.60 -6.46 -19.55
N HIS A 202 -12.62 -6.56 -20.88
CA HIS A 202 -13.11 -7.73 -21.59
C HIS A 202 -12.17 -8.93 -21.37
N THR A 203 -10.86 -8.72 -21.44
CA THR A 203 -9.86 -9.77 -21.16
C THR A 203 -9.96 -10.26 -19.72
N ALA A 204 -9.99 -9.34 -18.74
CA ALA A 204 -10.00 -9.66 -17.31
C ALA A 204 -11.26 -10.44 -16.87
N ASN A 205 -12.37 -10.26 -17.57
CA ASN A 205 -13.65 -10.90 -17.27
C ASN A 205 -13.92 -12.18 -18.09
N ASN A 206 -12.96 -12.64 -18.90
CA ASN A 206 -13.18 -13.75 -19.82
C ASN A 206 -12.30 -14.97 -19.49
N PHE A 207 -12.93 -16.05 -19.02
CA PHE A 207 -12.24 -17.30 -18.69
C PHE A 207 -11.57 -17.95 -19.90
N SER A 208 -12.21 -17.93 -21.07
CA SER A 208 -11.60 -18.43 -22.31
C SER A 208 -10.35 -17.63 -22.75
N ALA A 209 -10.17 -16.39 -22.29
CA ALA A 209 -9.02 -15.55 -22.62
C ALA A 209 -7.81 -15.76 -21.70
N ILE A 210 -8.03 -15.88 -20.38
CA ILE A 210 -6.95 -15.91 -19.37
C ILE A 210 -7.09 -17.03 -18.33
N GLY A 211 -8.00 -17.97 -18.55
CA GLY A 211 -8.22 -19.17 -17.73
C GLY A 211 -8.52 -18.82 -16.28
N PRO A 212 -7.93 -19.53 -15.30
CA PRO A 212 -8.25 -19.37 -13.87
C PRO A 212 -7.85 -18.00 -13.28
N LEU A 213 -7.19 -17.14 -14.06
CA LEU A 213 -6.79 -15.81 -13.62
C LEU A 213 -7.87 -14.74 -13.85
N CYS A 214 -8.97 -15.07 -14.53
CA CYS A 214 -10.06 -14.13 -14.74
C CYS A 214 -10.85 -13.88 -13.44
N ARG A 215 -11.52 -12.72 -13.41
CA ARG A 215 -12.31 -12.27 -12.26
C ARG A 215 -13.56 -13.14 -12.01
N HIS A 216 -14.15 -13.67 -13.07
CA HIS A 216 -15.38 -14.45 -13.03
C HIS A 216 -15.13 -15.83 -13.63
N GLY A 217 -15.84 -16.87 -13.21
CA GLY A 217 -15.80 -18.18 -13.87
C GLY A 217 -16.28 -18.13 -15.34
N GLU A 218 -16.43 -19.29 -15.98
CA GLU A 218 -16.94 -19.34 -17.35
C GLU A 218 -18.38 -18.81 -17.43
N LEU A 219 -18.58 -17.75 -18.22
CA LEU A 219 -19.86 -17.07 -18.45
C LEU A 219 -20.38 -17.25 -19.88
N GLY A 220 -19.68 -17.99 -20.74
CA GLY A 220 -20.04 -18.22 -22.15
C GLY A 220 -19.75 -17.03 -23.08
N HIS A 221 -18.99 -16.03 -22.60
CA HIS A 221 -18.64 -14.87 -23.40
C HIS A 221 -17.51 -15.19 -24.39
N GLN A 222 -17.62 -14.68 -25.62
CA GLN A 222 -16.51 -14.77 -26.57
C GLN A 222 -15.31 -13.94 -26.10
N PRO A 223 -14.08 -14.46 -26.18
CA PRO A 223 -12.89 -13.71 -25.82
C PRO A 223 -12.68 -12.54 -26.80
N PRO A 224 -11.99 -11.47 -26.37
CA PRO A 224 -11.55 -10.43 -27.30
C PRO A 224 -10.63 -11.01 -28.37
N VAL A 225 -10.67 -10.45 -29.59
CA VAL A 225 -9.83 -10.90 -30.74
C VAL A 225 -8.34 -10.86 -30.40
N ASN A 226 -7.92 -9.86 -29.63
CA ASN A 226 -6.56 -9.73 -29.13
C ASN A 226 -6.61 -9.57 -27.61
N PRO A 227 -6.59 -10.68 -26.84
CA PRO A 227 -6.52 -10.64 -25.38
C PRO A 227 -5.30 -9.86 -24.91
N MET A 228 -5.50 -9.01 -23.92
CA MET A 228 -4.42 -8.21 -23.33
C MET A 228 -3.54 -9.06 -22.43
N ARG A 229 -2.22 -8.85 -22.42
CA ARG A 229 -1.30 -9.45 -21.45
C ARG A 229 -1.37 -8.71 -20.12
N LEU A 230 -1.08 -9.38 -19.01
CA LEU A 230 -1.06 -8.77 -17.68
C LEU A 230 -0.06 -7.59 -17.60
N SER A 231 1.07 -7.67 -18.32
CA SER A 231 2.04 -6.56 -18.39
C SER A 231 1.48 -5.31 -19.07
N GLU A 232 0.69 -5.48 -20.14
CA GLU A 232 0.03 -4.38 -20.83
C GLU A 232 -1.05 -3.76 -19.93
N ALA A 233 -1.85 -4.61 -19.27
CA ALA A 233 -2.85 -4.15 -18.31
C ALA A 233 -2.23 -3.34 -17.17
N ALA A 234 -1.12 -3.83 -16.60
CA ALA A 234 -0.40 -3.13 -15.52
C ALA A 234 0.16 -1.78 -15.99
N ALA A 235 0.70 -1.72 -17.21
CA ALA A 235 1.23 -0.48 -17.81
C ALA A 235 0.15 0.58 -18.05
N ILE A 236 -1.13 0.18 -18.13
CA ILE A 236 -2.26 1.10 -18.27
C ILE A 236 -2.82 1.48 -16.89
N VAL A 237 -3.15 0.49 -16.07
CA VAL A 237 -3.94 0.70 -14.86
C VAL A 237 -3.12 1.30 -13.71
N LEU A 238 -1.88 0.87 -13.49
CA LEU A 238 -1.07 1.37 -12.36
C LEU A 238 -0.76 2.88 -12.51
N PRO A 239 -0.37 3.39 -13.70
CA PRO A 239 -0.18 4.84 -13.88
C PRO A 239 -1.47 5.64 -13.69
N ALA A 240 -2.63 5.13 -14.14
CA ALA A 240 -3.91 5.78 -13.90
C ALA A 240 -4.23 5.84 -12.40
N ALA A 241 -4.09 4.73 -11.67
CA ALA A 241 -4.32 4.67 -10.23
C ALA A 241 -3.39 5.63 -9.47
N ARG A 242 -2.10 5.67 -9.82
CA ARG A 242 -1.14 6.61 -9.23
C ARG A 242 -1.56 8.06 -9.42
N LYS A 243 -1.96 8.46 -10.63
CA LYS A 243 -2.42 9.83 -10.89
C LYS A 243 -3.77 10.14 -10.24
N PHE A 244 -4.66 9.16 -10.15
CA PHE A 244 -5.92 9.29 -9.41
C PHE A 244 -5.65 9.61 -7.93
N LEU A 245 -4.77 8.85 -7.26
CA LEU A 245 -4.41 9.13 -5.86
C LEU A 245 -3.70 10.48 -5.71
N ALA A 246 -2.81 10.86 -6.63
CA ALA A 246 -2.19 12.19 -6.62
C ALA A 246 -3.24 13.31 -6.75
N LYS A 247 -4.26 13.12 -7.58
CA LYS A 247 -5.40 14.04 -7.68
C LYS A 247 -6.18 14.10 -6.36
N ARG A 248 -6.43 12.96 -5.69
CA ARG A 248 -7.09 12.91 -4.38
C ARG A 248 -6.35 13.74 -3.32
N VAL A 249 -5.01 13.64 -3.26
CA VAL A 249 -4.19 14.46 -2.35
C VAL A 249 -4.46 15.95 -2.57
N SER A 250 -4.49 16.39 -3.84
CA SER A 250 -4.74 17.79 -4.22
C SER A 250 -6.18 18.22 -3.93
N ASP A 251 -7.17 17.40 -4.30
CA ASP A 251 -8.60 17.71 -4.13
C ASP A 251 -9.00 17.86 -2.67
N LEU A 252 -8.41 17.03 -1.79
CA LEU A 252 -8.59 17.11 -0.34
C LEU A 252 -7.74 18.21 0.30
N GLY A 253 -6.86 18.87 -0.46
CA GLY A 253 -5.97 19.91 0.03
C GLY A 253 -4.99 19.42 1.10
N LEU A 254 -4.67 18.12 1.17
CA LEU A 254 -3.94 17.54 2.31
C LEU A 254 -2.56 18.18 2.51
N GLN A 255 -1.86 18.47 1.42
CA GLN A 255 -0.57 19.15 1.48
C GLN A 255 -0.72 20.58 2.04
N LEU A 256 -1.72 21.33 1.56
CA LEU A 256 -1.99 22.69 2.05
C LEU A 256 -2.43 22.69 3.52
N CYS A 257 -3.26 21.73 3.93
CA CYS A 257 -3.68 21.57 5.32
C CYS A 257 -2.49 21.28 6.23
N TRP A 258 -1.58 20.40 5.81
CA TRP A 258 -0.34 20.13 6.55
C TRP A 258 0.56 21.36 6.64
N GLU A 259 0.75 22.10 5.53
CA GLU A 259 1.57 23.32 5.52
C GLU A 259 0.99 24.42 6.43
N LYS A 260 -0.34 24.54 6.52
CA LYS A 260 -1.02 25.48 7.44
C LYS A 260 -0.89 25.08 8.90
N GLY A 261 -0.94 23.78 9.21
CA GLY A 261 -0.77 23.26 10.58
C GLY A 261 0.63 23.43 11.17
N LYS A 262 1.59 23.94 10.38
CA LYS A 262 2.94 24.31 10.85
C LYS A 262 3.07 25.74 11.38
N LYS A 263 2.06 26.59 11.13
CA LYS A 263 2.03 27.99 11.60
C LYS A 263 1.28 28.08 12.91
#